data_AF-A0AAX1NBT0-F1
#
_entry.id   AF-A0AAX1NBT0-F1
#
_cell.length_a   1.000
_cell.length_b   1.000
_cell.length_c   1.000
_cell.angle_alpha   90.00
_cell.angle_beta   90.00
_cell.angle_gamma   90.00
#
_symmetry.space_group_name_H-M   'P 1'
#
loop_
_entity.id
_entity.type
_entity.pdbx_description
1 polymer ?
#
loop_
_entity_poly.entity_id
_entity_poly.type
_entity_poly.pdbx_seq_one_letter_code
_entity_poly.pdbx_strand_id
1 'polypeptide(L)'
;MPIAIITQSIISAISIPTEADNINIHLQNGDVVSITKSEWKKGKKESDENKIVYYRNKEKHEILKSDIDHVRYESLDTYDKTADFMEEYAKIEEIDEDVLKYYNTKRHKKSRTSQTFAVGAGTIGLLVNPWFLAVTPLPWSQAVGTMKDVDYQYCVKGKEWKELKKERKLYVKALKEKAKMEKDNRNS
;
A
#
# COMPACT_ATOMS: atom_id res chain seq x y z
N MET A 1 -10.10 -32.66 4.47
CA MET A 1 -9.49 -32.08 5.69
C MET A 1 -8.22 -31.25 5.47
N PRO A 2 -7.26 -31.58 4.59
CA PRO A 2 -6.09 -30.72 4.38
C PRO A 2 -6.43 -29.41 3.62
N ILE A 3 -7.40 -29.46 2.72
CA ILE A 3 -7.82 -28.29 1.92
C ILE A 3 -8.41 -27.18 2.80
N ALA A 4 -9.21 -27.53 3.82
CA ALA A 4 -9.85 -26.56 4.72
C ALA A 4 -8.84 -25.82 5.62
N ILE A 5 -7.75 -26.47 6.03
CA ILE A 5 -6.68 -25.87 6.83
C ILE A 5 -5.84 -24.92 5.97
N ILE A 6 -5.63 -25.26 4.69
CA ILE A 6 -4.92 -24.39 3.74
C ILE A 6 -5.79 -23.16 3.40
N THR A 7 -7.09 -23.32 3.17
CA THR A 7 -7.99 -22.17 2.97
C THR A 7 -8.16 -21.32 4.23
N GLN A 8 -8.22 -21.88 5.45
CA GLN A 8 -8.20 -21.06 6.68
C GLN A 8 -6.87 -20.32 6.89
N SER A 9 -5.75 -20.90 6.45
CA SER A 9 -4.43 -20.24 6.47
C SER A 9 -4.36 -19.09 5.44
N ILE A 10 -5.01 -19.26 4.29
CA ILE A 10 -5.13 -18.22 3.26
C ILE A 10 -6.14 -17.14 3.67
N ILE A 11 -7.23 -17.52 4.37
CA ILE A 11 -8.25 -16.61 4.90
C ILE A 11 -7.72 -15.81 6.10
N SER A 12 -6.88 -16.39 6.96
CA SER A 12 -6.15 -15.64 7.99
C SER A 12 -4.97 -14.82 7.43
N ALA A 13 -4.54 -15.13 6.21
CA ALA A 13 -3.65 -14.29 5.40
C ALA A 13 -4.40 -13.29 4.50
N ILE A 14 -5.75 -13.26 4.52
CA ILE A 14 -6.52 -12.12 4.00
C ILE A 14 -6.10 -10.94 4.85
N SER A 15 -5.14 -10.20 4.30
CA SER A 15 -4.93 -8.77 4.41
C SER A 15 -5.90 -8.13 5.40
N ILE A 16 -5.64 -8.31 6.70
CA ILE A 16 -6.20 -7.41 7.71
C ILE A 16 -5.64 -6.05 7.28
N PRO A 17 -6.47 -5.10 6.79
CA PRO A 17 -5.97 -3.79 6.42
C PRO A 17 -5.33 -3.21 7.67
N THR A 18 -4.00 -3.15 7.66
CA THR A 18 -3.23 -2.54 8.74
C THR A 18 -3.23 -1.03 8.57
N GLU A 19 -2.91 -0.29 9.64
CA GLU A 19 -2.70 1.17 9.58
C GLU A 19 -1.73 1.55 8.43
N ALA A 20 -0.80 0.65 8.07
CA ALA A 20 0.08 0.77 6.91
C ALA A 20 -0.62 0.95 5.53
N ASP A 21 -1.82 0.43 5.35
CA ASP A 21 -2.59 0.48 4.10
C ASP A 21 -3.71 1.55 4.13
N ASN A 22 -3.81 2.28 5.25
CA ASN A 22 -4.83 3.28 5.50
C ASN A 22 -4.27 4.70 5.43
N ILE A 23 -5.19 5.65 5.28
CA ILE A 23 -4.95 7.08 5.40
C ILE A 23 -5.20 7.40 6.88
N ASN A 24 -4.17 7.79 7.63
CA ASN A 24 -4.31 8.15 9.03
C ASN A 24 -4.46 9.68 9.14
N ILE A 25 -5.67 10.13 9.47
CA ILE A 25 -5.98 11.54 9.65
C ILE A 25 -5.90 11.85 11.13
N HIS A 26 -5.01 12.75 11.51
CA HIS A 26 -4.86 13.23 12.87
C HIS A 26 -5.71 14.49 13.05
N LEU A 27 -6.63 14.45 14.00
CA LEU A 27 -7.53 15.55 14.32
C LEU A 27 -6.93 16.45 15.41
N GLN A 28 -7.35 17.72 15.46
CA GLN A 28 -6.89 18.70 16.45
C GLN A 28 -7.24 18.31 17.89
N ASN A 29 -8.26 17.47 18.09
CA ASN A 29 -8.65 16.93 19.40
C ASN A 29 -7.73 15.78 19.88
N GLY A 30 -6.76 15.37 19.07
CA GLY A 30 -5.83 14.26 19.36
C GLY A 30 -6.31 12.89 18.88
N ASP A 31 -7.50 12.79 18.30
CA ASP A 31 -8.02 11.54 17.76
C ASP A 31 -7.38 11.21 16.41
N VAL A 32 -7.23 9.91 16.13
CA VAL A 32 -6.74 9.41 14.85
C VAL A 32 -7.85 8.66 14.13
N VAL A 33 -8.23 9.17 12.96
CA VAL A 33 -9.19 8.52 12.07
C VAL A 33 -8.43 7.80 10.96
N SER A 34 -8.33 6.48 11.09
CA SER A 34 -7.76 5.62 10.04
C SER A 34 -8.83 5.29 9.01
N ILE A 35 -8.66 5.74 7.77
CA ILE A 35 -9.59 5.52 6.64
C ILE A 35 -8.94 4.60 5.62
N THR A 36 -9.59 3.50 5.28
CA THR A 36 -9.10 2.64 4.20
C THR A 36 -9.30 3.32 2.84
N LYS A 37 -8.43 3.03 1.88
CA LYS A 37 -8.56 3.55 0.51
C LYS A 37 -9.95 3.28 -0.11
N SER A 38 -10.54 2.13 0.17
CA SER A 38 -11.87 1.76 -0.32
C SER A 38 -13.00 2.60 0.27
N GLU A 39 -12.92 2.93 1.56
CA GLU A 39 -13.90 3.78 2.25
C GLU A 39 -13.80 5.22 1.72
N TRP A 40 -12.58 5.73 1.54
CA TRP A 40 -12.33 7.03 0.95
C TRP A 40 -12.79 7.13 -0.50
N LYS A 41 -12.43 6.16 -1.37
CA LYS A 41 -12.77 6.24 -2.80
C LYS A 41 -14.29 6.30 -3.06
N LYS A 42 -15.09 5.73 -2.15
CA LYS A 42 -16.55 5.81 -2.21
C LYS A 42 -17.05 7.22 -1.85
N GLY A 43 -16.50 7.82 -0.79
CA GLY A 43 -16.89 9.15 -0.32
C GLY A 43 -16.23 10.31 -1.07
N LYS A 44 -15.18 10.07 -1.85
CA LYS A 44 -14.45 11.09 -2.62
C LYS A 44 -15.38 11.97 -3.48
N LYS A 45 -16.42 11.39 -4.08
CA LYS A 45 -17.36 12.13 -4.95
C LYS A 45 -18.27 13.10 -4.20
N GLU A 46 -18.43 12.91 -2.89
CA GLU A 46 -19.25 13.73 -2.02
C GLU A 46 -18.39 14.60 -1.09
N SER A 47 -17.07 14.55 -1.26
CA SER A 47 -16.13 15.41 -0.54
C SER A 47 -16.09 16.76 -1.26
N ASP A 48 -16.22 17.84 -0.48
CA ASP A 48 -16.16 19.22 -0.93
C ASP A 48 -14.97 19.90 -0.25
N GLU A 49 -14.59 21.12 -0.66
CA GLU A 49 -13.42 21.87 -0.15
C GLU A 49 -13.32 21.98 1.39
N ASN A 50 -14.45 21.88 2.10
CA ASN A 50 -14.53 22.02 3.56
C ASN A 50 -14.67 20.70 4.32
N LYS A 51 -14.92 19.58 3.64
CA LYS A 51 -15.22 18.30 4.29
C LYS A 51 -14.73 17.09 3.50
N ILE A 52 -14.18 16.13 4.23
CA ILE A 52 -13.83 14.81 3.73
C ILE A 52 -14.95 13.85 4.10
N VAL A 53 -15.49 13.16 3.09
CA VAL A 53 -16.52 12.13 3.28
C VAL A 53 -15.90 10.76 3.07
N TYR A 54 -16.20 9.82 3.97
CA TYR A 54 -15.88 8.41 3.80
C TYR A 54 -17.04 7.51 4.22
N TYR A 55 -17.10 6.32 3.65
CA TYR A 55 -18.17 5.35 3.92
C TYR A 55 -17.64 4.12 4.63
N ARG A 56 -18.04 3.90 5.88
CA ARG A 56 -17.71 2.70 6.67
C ARG A 56 -18.98 1.92 6.96
N ASN A 57 -19.00 0.62 6.67
CA ASN A 57 -20.18 -0.24 6.91
C ASN A 57 -21.51 0.28 6.32
N LYS A 58 -21.46 1.01 5.19
CA LYS A 58 -22.60 1.71 4.55
C LYS A 58 -23.10 2.96 5.29
N GLU A 59 -22.47 3.35 6.38
CA GLU A 59 -22.71 4.62 7.05
C GLU A 59 -21.80 5.70 6.47
N LYS A 60 -22.36 6.90 6.34
CA LYS A 60 -21.65 8.08 5.87
C LYS A 60 -21.01 8.76 7.08
N HIS A 61 -19.71 8.99 7.01
CA HIS A 61 -18.98 9.77 8.00
C HIS A 61 -18.36 10.99 7.31
N GLU A 62 -18.41 12.13 8.00
CA GLU A 62 -17.87 13.39 7.52
C GLU A 62 -16.82 13.91 8.52
N ILE A 63 -15.70 14.38 8.00
CA ILE A 63 -14.63 15.04 8.77
C ILE A 63 -14.52 16.46 8.22
N LEU A 64 -14.66 17.47 9.08
CA LEU A 64 -14.46 18.84 8.68
C LEU A 64 -12.96 19.12 8.54
N LYS A 65 -12.60 19.87 7.50
CA LYS A 65 -11.22 20.28 7.25
C LYS A 65 -10.62 21.07 8.43
N SER A 66 -11.44 21.88 9.10
CA SER A 66 -11.06 22.65 10.29
C SER A 66 -10.55 21.78 11.44
N ASP A 67 -11.00 20.53 11.50
CA ASP A 67 -10.73 19.63 12.61
C ASP A 67 -9.49 18.78 12.34
N ILE A 68 -8.93 18.83 11.13
CA ILE A 68 -7.74 18.09 10.73
C ILE A 68 -6.50 18.91 11.09
N ASP A 69 -5.56 18.28 11.78
CA ASP A 69 -4.24 18.85 12.05
C ASP A 69 -3.25 18.45 10.96
N HIS A 70 -3.03 17.14 10.78
CA HIS A 70 -2.14 16.60 9.75
C HIS A 70 -2.58 15.21 9.27
N VAL A 71 -2.06 14.81 8.11
CA VAL A 71 -2.29 13.47 7.54
C VAL A 71 -0.96 12.74 7.48
N ARG A 72 -0.92 11.55 8.10
CA ARG A 72 0.27 10.70 8.12
C ARG A 72 0.06 9.47 7.24
N TYR A 73 1.05 9.19 6.40
CA TYR A 73 1.08 7.99 5.57
C TYR A 73 2.15 7.02 6.03
N GLU A 74 1.73 5.79 6.30
CA GLU A 74 2.66 4.74 6.67
C GLU A 74 3.22 3.98 5.46
N SER A 75 2.66 4.14 4.26
CA SER A 75 3.17 3.51 3.04
C SER A 75 3.18 4.42 1.82
N LEU A 76 4.21 4.25 1.00
CA LEU A 76 4.36 4.97 -0.28
C LEU A 76 3.25 4.60 -1.27
N ASP A 77 2.75 3.36 -1.23
CA ASP A 77 1.68 2.90 -2.13
C ASP A 77 0.32 3.58 -1.85
N THR A 78 0.09 3.99 -0.59
CA THR A 78 -1.09 4.78 -0.19
C THR A 78 -0.87 6.25 -0.49
N TYR A 79 0.32 6.78 -0.18
CA TYR A 79 0.70 8.15 -0.49
C TYR A 79 0.52 8.49 -1.97
N ASP A 80 1.16 7.76 -2.89
CA ASP A 80 1.13 8.03 -4.34
C ASP A 80 -0.27 8.06 -4.95
N LYS A 81 -1.28 7.53 -4.25
CA LYS A 81 -2.65 7.41 -4.76
C LYS A 81 -3.63 8.35 -4.10
N THR A 82 -3.22 8.99 -3.00
CA THR A 82 -4.14 9.77 -2.15
C THR A 82 -3.55 11.12 -1.72
N ALA A 83 -2.24 11.32 -1.80
CA ALA A 83 -1.56 12.54 -1.38
C ALA A 83 -2.09 13.78 -2.10
N ASP A 84 -2.05 13.82 -3.44
CA ASP A 84 -2.50 14.97 -4.23
C ASP A 84 -3.90 15.48 -3.84
N PHE A 85 -4.80 14.56 -3.49
CA PHE A 85 -6.14 14.93 -3.05
C PHE A 85 -6.17 15.41 -1.60
N MET A 86 -5.43 14.76 -0.71
CA MET A 86 -5.43 15.11 0.72
C MET A 86 -4.66 16.41 0.99
N GLU A 87 -3.72 16.80 0.13
CA GLU A 87 -2.99 18.07 0.20
C GLU A 87 -3.93 19.28 0.08
N GLU A 88 -5.03 19.13 -0.68
CA GLU A 88 -6.09 20.14 -0.77
C GLU A 88 -6.80 20.36 0.58
N TYR A 89 -6.73 19.38 1.49
CA TYR A 89 -7.45 19.39 2.77
C TYR A 89 -6.55 19.59 3.98
N ALA A 90 -5.31 19.09 3.98
CA ALA A 90 -4.45 19.17 5.15
C ALA A 90 -2.97 19.14 4.77
N LYS A 91 -2.12 19.59 5.70
CA LYS A 91 -0.67 19.39 5.56
C LYS A 91 -0.36 17.90 5.67
N ILE A 92 0.28 17.38 4.64
CA ILE A 92 0.76 16.00 4.61
C ILE A 92 2.11 15.95 5.33
N GLU A 93 2.23 15.04 6.29
CA GLU A 93 3.50 14.78 6.95
C GLU A 93 4.46 14.07 6.00
N GLU A 94 5.73 14.48 6.03
CA GLU A 94 6.78 13.84 5.23
C GLU A 94 6.89 12.35 5.60
N ILE A 95 7.00 11.50 4.58
CA ILE A 95 7.17 10.07 4.78
C ILE A 95 8.56 9.80 5.35
N ASP A 96 8.63 9.00 6.42
CA ASP A 96 9.89 8.54 7.01
C ASP A 96 10.84 7.93 5.95
N GLU A 97 12.11 8.29 6.02
CA GLU A 97 13.12 7.89 5.03
C GLU A 97 13.24 6.36 4.88
N ASP A 98 13.08 5.61 5.98
CA ASP A 98 13.11 4.14 5.96
C ASP A 98 11.93 3.53 5.20
N VAL A 99 10.77 4.19 5.24
CA VAL A 99 9.59 3.81 4.44
C VAL A 99 9.91 4.06 2.96
N LEU A 100 10.45 5.24 2.62
CA LEU A 100 10.86 5.57 1.25
C LEU A 100 11.88 4.56 0.72
N LYS A 101 12.91 4.24 1.51
CA LYS A 101 13.92 3.24 1.18
C LYS A 101 13.32 1.87 0.93
N TYR A 102 12.42 1.42 1.82
CA TYR A 102 11.79 0.12 1.70
C TYR A 102 10.94 0.00 0.43
N TYR A 103 10.03 0.95 0.18
CA TYR A 103 9.10 0.85 -0.94
C TYR A 103 9.77 1.07 -2.30
N ASN A 104 10.70 2.04 -2.42
CA ASN A 104 11.46 2.24 -3.65
C ASN A 104 12.34 1.02 -3.98
N THR A 105 13.05 0.48 -2.98
CA THR A 105 13.85 -0.73 -3.19
C THR A 105 13.00 -1.95 -3.55
N LYS A 106 11.81 -2.10 -2.94
CA LYS A 106 10.85 -3.15 -3.27
C LYS A 106 10.35 -3.03 -4.71
N ARG A 107 9.98 -1.82 -5.14
CA ARG A 107 9.53 -1.53 -6.52
C ARG A 107 10.62 -1.81 -7.53
N HIS A 108 11.83 -1.30 -7.30
CA HIS A 108 12.99 -1.55 -8.16
C HIS A 108 13.27 -3.06 -8.32
N LYS A 109 13.31 -3.81 -7.21
CA LYS A 109 13.56 -5.27 -7.27
C LYS A 109 12.44 -6.02 -7.98
N LYS A 110 11.17 -5.67 -7.74
CA LYS A 110 10.03 -6.27 -8.44
C LYS A 110 10.11 -6.01 -9.94
N SER A 111 10.43 -4.79 -10.34
CA SER A 111 10.58 -4.42 -11.74
C SER A 111 11.73 -5.17 -12.41
N ARG A 112 12.90 -5.26 -11.76
CA ARG A 112 14.03 -6.08 -12.25
C ARG A 112 13.63 -7.53 -12.49
N THR A 113 12.88 -8.13 -11.57
CA THR A 113 12.35 -9.49 -11.73
C THR A 113 11.40 -9.57 -12.93
N SER A 114 10.47 -8.63 -13.10
CA SER A 114 9.58 -8.57 -14.26
C SER A 114 10.33 -8.40 -15.58
N GLN A 115 11.41 -7.61 -15.61
CA GLN A 115 12.29 -7.50 -16.79
C GLN A 115 12.95 -8.84 -17.13
N THR A 116 13.51 -9.53 -16.13
CA THR A 116 14.13 -10.86 -16.34
C THR A 116 13.11 -11.86 -16.89
N PHE A 117 11.88 -11.86 -16.37
CA PHE A 117 10.80 -12.69 -16.91
C PHE A 117 10.42 -12.31 -18.33
N ALA A 118 10.36 -11.01 -18.66
CA ALA A 118 10.05 -10.55 -20.01
C ALA A 118 11.11 -10.98 -21.03
N VAL A 119 12.40 -10.83 -20.67
CA VAL A 119 13.52 -11.29 -21.51
C VAL A 119 13.47 -12.81 -21.68
N GLY A 120 13.30 -13.56 -20.60
CA GLY A 120 13.20 -15.03 -20.66
C GLY A 120 12.02 -15.51 -21.50
N ALA A 121 10.84 -14.90 -21.35
CA ALA A 121 9.67 -15.21 -22.16
C ALA A 121 9.87 -14.85 -23.64
N GLY A 122 10.58 -13.76 -23.94
CA GLY A 122 10.96 -13.39 -25.30
C GLY A 122 11.92 -14.42 -25.93
N THR A 123 12.93 -14.87 -25.18
CA THR A 123 13.88 -15.89 -25.63
C THR A 123 13.18 -17.24 -25.87
N ILE A 124 12.30 -17.68 -24.98
CA ILE A 124 11.50 -18.92 -25.16
C ILE A 124 10.53 -18.77 -26.32
N GLY A 125 9.92 -17.59 -26.48
CA GLY A 125 8.99 -17.29 -27.57
C GLY A 125 9.64 -17.36 -28.94
N LEU A 126 10.89 -16.89 -29.05
CA LEU A 126 11.67 -16.92 -30.29
C LEU A 126 12.26 -18.30 -30.59
N LEU A 127 12.68 -19.07 -29.58
CA LEU A 127 13.42 -20.32 -29.77
C LEU A 127 12.56 -21.58 -29.69
N VAL A 128 11.44 -21.56 -28.97
CA VAL A 128 10.70 -22.79 -28.61
C VAL A 128 9.24 -22.74 -29.06
N ASN A 129 8.51 -21.67 -28.76
CA ASN A 129 7.09 -21.58 -29.12
C ASN A 129 6.62 -20.12 -29.29
N PRO A 130 6.24 -19.70 -30.53
CA PRO A 130 5.80 -18.34 -30.84
C PRO A 130 4.63 -17.82 -30.00
N TRP A 131 3.80 -18.70 -29.44
CA TRP A 131 2.68 -18.31 -28.58
C TRP A 131 3.12 -17.55 -27.32
N PHE A 132 4.34 -17.76 -26.84
CA PHE A 132 4.86 -16.99 -25.70
C PHE A 132 5.09 -15.51 -26.03
N LEU A 133 5.31 -15.17 -27.31
CA LEU A 133 5.44 -13.76 -27.74
C LEU A 133 4.14 -12.98 -27.54
N ALA A 134 2.97 -13.64 -27.61
CA ALA A 134 1.70 -12.97 -27.33
C ALA A 134 1.55 -12.53 -25.86
N VAL A 135 2.24 -13.22 -24.93
CA VAL A 135 2.13 -12.97 -23.48
C VAL A 135 3.26 -12.08 -22.95
N THR A 136 4.37 -11.96 -23.70
CA THR A 136 5.53 -11.11 -23.35
C THR A 136 5.26 -9.61 -23.14
N PRO A 137 4.28 -8.95 -23.79
CA PRO A 137 4.07 -7.51 -23.61
C PRO A 137 3.54 -7.14 -22.21
N LEU A 138 2.86 -8.07 -21.53
CA LEU A 138 2.29 -7.84 -20.20
C LEU A 138 3.38 -7.67 -19.11
N PRO A 139 4.35 -8.58 -18.93
CA PRO A 139 5.47 -8.36 -18.01
C PRO A 139 6.31 -7.13 -18.37
N TRP A 140 6.45 -6.81 -19.67
CA TRP A 140 7.22 -5.65 -20.13
C TRP A 140 6.56 -4.33 -19.75
N SER A 141 5.26 -4.17 -20.06
CA SER A 141 4.48 -2.98 -19.69
C SER A 141 4.43 -2.79 -18.17
N GLN A 142 4.27 -3.87 -17.40
CA GLN A 142 4.32 -3.83 -15.94
C GLN A 142 5.70 -3.40 -15.41
N ALA A 143 6.79 -3.88 -16.01
CA ALA A 143 8.15 -3.48 -15.63
C ALA A 143 8.43 -2.01 -15.94
N VAL A 144 8.03 -1.53 -17.12
CA VAL A 144 8.23 -0.13 -17.53
C VAL A 144 7.45 0.82 -16.63
N GLY A 145 6.17 0.52 -16.36
CA GLY A 145 5.35 1.34 -15.45
C GLY A 145 5.98 1.40 -14.06
N THR A 146 6.31 0.24 -13.50
CA THR A 146 6.92 0.19 -12.15
C THR A 146 8.33 0.76 -12.05
N MET A 147 9.10 0.94 -13.14
CA MET A 147 10.41 1.60 -13.10
C MET A 147 10.33 3.12 -13.12
N LYS A 148 9.30 3.68 -13.75
CA LYS A 148 9.13 5.14 -13.84
C LYS A 148 8.86 5.76 -12.48
N ASP A 149 8.16 5.03 -11.62
CA ASP A 149 7.74 5.49 -10.29
C ASP A 149 8.74 5.10 -9.18
N VAL A 150 9.98 4.76 -9.55
CA VAL A 150 11.07 4.45 -8.60
C VAL A 150 11.94 5.67 -8.43
N ASP A 151 12.05 6.13 -7.19
CA ASP A 151 13.13 7.03 -6.82
C ASP A 151 14.40 6.24 -6.48
N TYR A 152 15.41 6.39 -7.33
CA TYR A 152 16.69 5.70 -7.20
C TYR A 152 17.56 6.24 -6.06
N GLN A 153 17.29 7.46 -5.58
CA GLN A 153 18.03 8.05 -4.44
C GLN A 153 17.80 7.22 -3.16
N TYR A 154 16.61 6.65 -3.00
CA TYR A 154 16.24 5.82 -1.85
C TYR A 154 16.47 4.31 -2.07
N CYS A 155 17.09 3.89 -3.18
CA CYS A 155 17.28 2.47 -3.47
C CYS A 155 18.51 1.89 -2.75
N VAL A 156 18.28 0.94 -1.82
CA VAL A 156 19.34 0.27 -1.05
C VAL A 156 19.70 -1.11 -1.61
N LYS A 157 20.92 -1.60 -1.28
CA LYS A 157 21.46 -2.87 -1.84
C LYS A 157 21.91 -3.85 -0.75
N GLY A 158 22.04 -5.12 -1.15
CA GLY A 158 22.77 -6.13 -0.36
C GLY A 158 22.20 -6.38 1.05
N LYS A 159 23.04 -6.12 2.08
CA LYS A 159 22.76 -6.37 3.49
C LYS A 159 21.72 -5.40 4.06
N GLU A 160 21.84 -4.12 3.73
CA GLU A 160 20.92 -3.05 4.15
C GLU A 160 19.47 -3.35 3.75
N TRP A 161 19.25 -3.86 2.53
CA TRP A 161 17.91 -4.31 2.12
C TRP A 161 17.37 -5.47 2.97
N LYS A 162 18.23 -6.40 3.40
CA LYS A 162 17.78 -7.56 4.20
C LYS A 162 17.38 -7.10 5.60
N GLU A 163 18.10 -6.15 6.17
CA GLU A 163 17.83 -5.53 7.47
C GLU A 163 16.53 -4.73 7.44
N LEU A 164 16.40 -3.77 6.52
CA LEU A 164 15.17 -2.99 6.32
C LEU A 164 13.96 -3.88 6.05
N LYS A 165 14.12 -4.95 5.25
CA LYS A 165 13.02 -5.90 5.01
C LYS A 165 12.61 -6.66 6.28
N LYS A 166 13.56 -6.98 7.17
CA LYS A 166 13.29 -7.68 8.43
C LYS A 166 12.59 -6.75 9.41
N GLU A 167 13.09 -5.53 9.58
CA GLU A 167 12.50 -4.49 10.42
C GLU A 167 11.09 -4.17 9.98
N ARG A 168 10.88 -3.94 8.69
CA ARG A 168 9.55 -3.68 8.14
C ARG A 168 8.58 -4.84 8.34
N LYS A 169 9.06 -6.08 8.26
CA LYS A 169 8.24 -7.27 8.52
C LYS A 169 7.82 -7.34 10.00
N LEU A 170 8.70 -6.95 10.92
CA LEU A 170 8.39 -6.88 12.35
C LEU A 170 7.39 -5.77 12.63
N TYR A 171 7.60 -4.58 12.06
CA TYR A 171 6.68 -3.45 12.17
C TYR A 171 5.26 -3.81 11.70
N VAL A 172 5.13 -4.38 10.50
CA VAL A 172 3.82 -4.84 9.98
C VAL A 172 3.21 -5.94 10.86
N LYS A 173 4.02 -6.81 11.44
CA LYS A 173 3.52 -7.84 12.37
C LYS A 173 2.95 -7.21 13.64
N ALA A 174 3.63 -6.22 14.22
CA ALA A 174 3.15 -5.47 15.37
C ALA A 174 1.82 -4.75 15.07
N LEU A 175 1.71 -4.11 13.90
CA LEU A 175 0.45 -3.48 13.47
C LEU A 175 -0.70 -4.47 13.34
N LYS A 176 -0.44 -5.68 12.82
CA LYS A 176 -1.46 -6.75 12.74
C LYS A 176 -1.90 -7.23 14.11
N GLU A 177 -0.96 -7.35 15.05
CA GLU A 177 -1.25 -7.75 16.43
C GLU A 177 -2.10 -6.68 17.14
N LYS A 178 -1.76 -5.40 16.99
CA LYS A 178 -2.56 -4.27 17.48
C LYS A 178 -3.98 -4.28 16.92
N ALA A 179 -4.12 -4.38 15.60
CA ALA A 179 -5.43 -4.44 14.94
C ALA A 179 -6.27 -5.65 15.39
N LYS A 180 -5.64 -6.78 15.74
CA LYS A 180 -6.33 -7.95 16.27
C LYS A 180 -6.85 -7.70 17.70
N MET A 181 -6.03 -7.11 18.57
CA MET A 181 -6.43 -6.77 19.94
C MET A 181 -7.62 -5.79 19.96
N GLU A 182 -7.60 -4.77 19.08
CA GLU A 182 -8.71 -3.82 18.98
C GLU A 182 -10.01 -4.48 18.52
N LYS A 183 -9.92 -5.45 17.60
CA LYS A 183 -11.10 -6.20 17.14
C LYS A 183 -11.68 -7.09 18.23
N ASP A 184 -10.83 -7.71 19.04
CA ASP A 184 -11.25 -8.57 20.14
C ASP A 184 -11.90 -7.74 21.28
N ASN A 185 -11.38 -6.54 21.56
CA ASN A 185 -11.98 -5.59 22.52
C ASN A 185 -13.34 -5.02 22.07
N ARG A 186 -13.60 -4.89 20.76
CA ARG A 186 -14.91 -4.42 20.26
C ARG A 186 -15.99 -5.51 20.25
N ASN A 187 -15.60 -6.77 20.34
CA ASN A 187 -16.50 -7.93 20.31
C ASN A 187 -16.73 -8.57 21.68
N SER A 188 -16.08 -8.05 22.74
CA SER A 188 -16.25 -8.46 24.13
C SER A 188 -17.17 -7.48 24.86
#